data_AF-A0A0C9UTJ2-F1
#
_entry.id   AF-A0A0C9UTJ2-F1
#
_cell.length_a   1.000
_cell.length_b   1.000
_cell.length_c   1.000
_cell.angle_alpha   90.00
_cell.angle_beta   90.00
_cell.angle_gamma   90.00
#
_symmetry.space_group_name_H-M   'P 1'
#
loop_
_entity.id
_entity.type
_entity.pdbx_description
1 polymer ?
#
loop_
_entity_poly.entity_id
_entity_poly.type
_entity_poly.pdbx_seq_one_letter_code
_entity_poly.pdbx_strand_id
1 'polypeptide(L)'
;MIKWMEFHPSDWLDWVEQYEKGGDPELIDNILLGYSSVLDQRAANIPETLYRAYPDAKLILMNNTGSEEWERSLKLTVWQKSARVWNELRAKLQPELLIDDFADVLVRHNKRVEELTPASQLLVYKVEDGWEPLSEFLGVLSIPNVNNTDTFRAMLKLPALL
;
A
#
# COMPACT_ATOMS: atom_id res chain seq x y z
N MET A 1 -8.09 8.77 -17.65
CA MET A 1 -9.16 8.46 -16.68
C MET A 1 -8.54 7.52 -15.67
N ILE A 2 -8.44 7.90 -14.39
CA ILE A 2 -7.93 7.00 -13.34
C ILE A 2 -8.96 5.88 -13.19
N LYS A 3 -8.61 4.66 -13.62
CA LYS A 3 -9.38 3.47 -13.29
C LYS A 3 -9.06 3.12 -11.84
N TRP A 4 -10.07 3.06 -10.99
CA TRP A 4 -9.94 2.45 -9.69
C TRP A 4 -9.95 0.94 -9.86
N MET A 5 -9.12 0.23 -9.10
CA MET A 5 -9.16 -1.23 -9.08
C MET A 5 -10.48 -1.64 -8.44
N GLU A 6 -11.50 -1.88 -9.25
CA GLU A 6 -12.68 -2.60 -8.81
C GLU A 6 -12.27 -4.04 -8.66
N PHE A 7 -12.42 -4.58 -7.45
CA PHE A 7 -11.98 -5.92 -7.11
C PHE A 7 -12.71 -6.95 -7.98
N HIS A 8 -12.07 -7.44 -9.03
CA HIS A 8 -12.61 -8.54 -9.80
C HIS A 8 -12.26 -9.87 -9.11
N PRO A 9 -13.20 -10.81 -9.02
CA PRO A 9 -12.92 -12.14 -8.47
C PRO A 9 -11.80 -12.90 -9.19
N SER A 10 -11.50 -12.55 -10.45
CA SER A 10 -10.36 -13.08 -11.23
C SER A 10 -9.02 -12.62 -10.65
N ASP A 11 -8.90 -11.33 -10.35
CA ASP A 11 -7.66 -10.72 -9.86
C ASP A 11 -7.24 -11.34 -8.53
N TRP A 12 -8.20 -11.85 -7.75
CA TRP A 12 -7.93 -12.56 -6.50
C TRP A 12 -6.93 -13.70 -6.68
N LEU A 13 -7.15 -14.56 -7.68
CA LEU A 13 -6.30 -15.73 -7.89
C LEU A 13 -4.92 -15.31 -8.38
N ASP A 14 -4.86 -14.31 -9.26
CA ASP A 14 -3.60 -13.80 -9.79
C ASP A 14 -2.77 -13.13 -8.67
N TRP A 15 -3.41 -12.37 -7.77
CA TRP A 15 -2.73 -11.83 -6.58
C TRP A 15 -2.25 -12.92 -5.62
N VAL A 16 -3.00 -14.01 -5.45
CA VAL A 16 -2.55 -15.16 -4.65
C VAL A 16 -1.35 -15.85 -5.30
N GLU A 17 -1.42 -16.11 -6.60
CA GLU A 17 -0.33 -16.73 -7.37
C GLU A 17 0.94 -15.88 -7.35
N GLN A 18 0.79 -14.57 -7.49
CA GLN A 18 1.88 -13.61 -7.36
C GLN A 18 2.63 -13.77 -6.03
N TYR A 19 1.87 -13.95 -4.96
CA TYR A 19 2.41 -14.14 -3.63
C TYR A 19 3.02 -15.52 -3.43
N GLU A 20 2.42 -16.58 -3.95
CA GLU A 20 2.98 -17.93 -3.87
C GLU A 20 4.30 -18.06 -4.66
N LYS A 21 4.45 -17.31 -5.76
CA LYS A 21 5.66 -17.30 -6.59
C LYS A 21 6.78 -16.38 -6.07
N GLY A 22 6.55 -15.63 -4.99
CA GLY A 22 7.54 -14.67 -4.46
C GLY A 22 7.71 -13.42 -5.33
N GLY A 23 6.78 -13.19 -6.26
CA GLY A 23 6.69 -11.99 -7.05
C GLY A 23 7.19 -12.11 -8.50
N ASP A 24 6.25 -12.24 -9.43
CA ASP A 24 6.44 -12.30 -10.89
C ASP A 24 6.10 -10.95 -11.56
N PRO A 25 7.07 -10.27 -12.22
CA PRO A 25 6.82 -9.01 -12.92
C PRO A 25 5.79 -9.10 -14.07
N GLU A 26 5.74 -10.22 -14.81
CA GLU A 26 4.81 -10.37 -15.94
C GLU A 26 3.37 -10.54 -15.45
N LEU A 27 3.19 -11.31 -14.38
CA LEU A 27 1.89 -11.47 -13.73
C LEU A 27 1.39 -10.13 -13.17
N ILE A 28 2.28 -9.33 -12.60
CA ILE A 28 1.95 -7.95 -12.16
C ILE A 28 1.53 -7.07 -13.32
N ASP A 29 2.24 -7.12 -14.44
CA ASP A 29 1.88 -6.30 -15.59
C ASP A 29 0.51 -6.68 -16.15
N ASN A 30 0.18 -7.96 -16.16
CA ASN A 30 -1.15 -8.44 -16.54
C ASN A 30 -2.25 -7.98 -15.56
N ILE A 31 -2.01 -8.06 -14.25
CA ILE A 31 -2.95 -7.59 -13.22
C ILE A 31 -3.18 -6.07 -13.35
N LEU A 32 -2.13 -5.31 -13.64
CA LEU A 32 -2.17 -3.85 -13.72
C LEU A 32 -2.43 -3.30 -15.12
N LEU A 33 -2.77 -4.16 -16.07
CA LEU A 33 -3.02 -3.76 -17.46
C LEU A 33 -4.11 -2.69 -17.55
N GLY A 34 -3.74 -1.52 -18.06
CA GLY A 34 -4.64 -0.38 -18.22
C GLY A 34 -4.83 0.49 -16.97
N TYR A 35 -4.08 0.24 -15.89
CA TYR A 35 -3.93 1.12 -14.75
C TYR A 35 -2.67 1.97 -14.88
N SER A 36 -2.70 3.19 -14.34
CA SER A 36 -1.55 4.11 -14.36
C SER A 36 -0.90 4.28 -12.99
N SER A 37 -1.52 3.71 -11.94
CA SER A 37 -1.02 3.74 -10.58
C SER A 37 -1.61 2.55 -9.80
N VAL A 38 -0.91 2.15 -8.75
CA VAL A 38 -1.35 1.15 -7.79
C VAL A 38 -0.99 1.60 -6.38
N LEU A 39 -1.86 1.31 -5.42
CA LEU A 39 -1.73 1.72 -4.02
C LEU A 39 -2.32 0.65 -3.11
N ASP A 40 -2.13 0.83 -1.80
CA ASP A 40 -2.65 -0.02 -0.74
C ASP A 40 -2.05 -1.44 -0.68
N GLN A 41 -2.55 -2.23 0.28
CA GLN A 41 -2.19 -3.62 0.51
C GLN A 41 -2.34 -4.44 -0.77
N ARG A 42 -1.53 -5.49 -0.89
CA ARG A 42 -1.23 -6.25 -2.12
C ARG A 42 0.01 -5.75 -2.84
N ALA A 43 -0.11 -4.62 -3.51
CA ALA A 43 0.98 -4.02 -4.26
C ALA A 43 2.08 -3.49 -3.34
N ALA A 44 1.71 -2.76 -2.27
CA ALA A 44 2.69 -2.19 -1.34
C ALA A 44 3.57 -3.25 -0.66
N ASN A 45 3.14 -4.52 -0.59
CA ASN A 45 3.89 -5.58 0.08
C ASN A 45 5.06 -6.14 -0.76
N ILE A 46 5.11 -5.84 -2.06
CA ILE A 46 6.07 -6.40 -3.03
C ILE A 46 6.82 -5.30 -3.80
N PRO A 47 7.41 -4.30 -3.13
CA PRO A 47 8.03 -3.15 -3.79
C PRO A 47 9.13 -3.56 -4.77
N GLU A 48 9.91 -4.60 -4.47
CA GLU A 48 10.96 -5.11 -5.34
C GLU A 48 10.39 -5.65 -6.65
N THR A 49 9.23 -6.29 -6.61
CA THR A 49 8.60 -6.82 -7.82
C THR A 49 7.97 -5.71 -8.65
N LEU A 50 7.36 -4.72 -8.00
CA LEU A 50 6.85 -3.53 -8.69
C LEU A 50 7.98 -2.75 -9.38
N TYR A 51 9.11 -2.57 -8.70
CA TYR A 51 10.27 -1.89 -9.30
C TYR A 51 10.88 -2.70 -10.45
N ARG A 52 10.90 -4.03 -10.36
CA ARG A 52 11.32 -4.89 -11.49
C ARG A 52 10.37 -4.80 -12.68
N ALA A 53 9.05 -4.73 -12.43
CA ALA A 53 8.05 -4.60 -13.49
C ALA A 53 8.05 -3.21 -14.14
N TYR A 54 8.27 -2.16 -13.34
CA TYR A 54 8.21 -0.76 -13.76
C TYR A 54 9.41 0.05 -13.22
N PRO A 55 10.63 -0.16 -13.76
CA PRO A 55 11.84 0.49 -13.24
C PRO A 55 11.84 2.01 -13.40
N ASP A 56 11.04 2.53 -14.33
CA ASP A 56 10.91 3.97 -14.59
C ASP A 56 9.79 4.64 -13.77
N ALA A 57 8.99 3.85 -13.04
CA ALA A 57 7.87 4.39 -12.28
C ALA A 57 8.33 5.28 -11.12
N LYS A 58 7.55 6.32 -10.86
CA LYS A 58 7.66 7.11 -9.64
C LYS A 58 7.03 6.33 -8.49
N LEU A 59 7.67 6.34 -7.33
CA LEU A 59 7.20 5.72 -6.11
C LEU A 59 6.93 6.78 -5.04
N ILE A 60 5.80 6.65 -4.36
CA ILE A 60 5.42 7.53 -3.26
C ILE A 60 5.37 6.68 -2.00
N LEU A 61 6.24 6.99 -1.05
CA LEU A 61 6.24 6.38 0.27
C LEU A 61 5.50 7.30 1.23
N MET A 62 4.30 6.89 1.66
CA MET A 62 3.57 7.60 2.71
C MET A 62 4.23 7.34 4.06
N ASN A 63 4.85 8.37 4.63
CA ASN A 63 5.51 8.30 5.93
C ASN A 63 4.66 9.05 6.96
N ASN A 64 3.76 8.33 7.61
CA ASN A 64 3.02 8.86 8.75
C ASN A 64 3.96 8.84 9.95
N THR A 65 4.47 10.00 10.36
CA THR A 65 5.33 10.09 11.56
C THR A 65 4.50 9.78 12.81
N GLY A 66 4.47 8.50 13.18
CA GLY A 66 3.67 7.97 14.27
C GLY A 66 3.34 6.51 14.04
N SER A 67 4.31 5.60 14.27
CA SER A 67 4.06 4.15 14.16
C SER A 67 2.91 3.73 15.07
N GLU A 68 2.76 4.36 16.23
CA GLU A 68 1.66 4.14 17.18
C GLU A 68 0.30 4.64 16.65
N GLU A 69 0.24 5.82 16.05
CA GLU A 69 -0.99 6.38 15.47
C GLU A 69 -1.47 5.56 14.27
N TRP A 70 -0.55 5.13 13.42
CA TRP A 70 -0.89 4.28 12.27
C TRP A 70 -1.26 2.86 12.71
N GLU A 71 -0.54 2.28 13.68
CA GLU A 71 -0.91 0.99 14.27
C GLU A 71 -2.31 1.05 14.90
N ARG A 72 -2.61 2.12 15.66
CA ARG A 72 -3.93 2.36 16.24
C ARG A 72 -5.00 2.44 15.15
N SER A 73 -4.75 3.17 14.08
CA SER A 73 -5.67 3.27 12.94
C SER A 73 -5.96 1.89 12.31
N LEU A 74 -4.92 1.09 12.06
CA LEU A 74 -5.05 -0.25 11.47
C LEU A 74 -5.78 -1.23 12.39
N LYS A 75 -5.49 -1.22 13.70
CA LYS A 75 -6.18 -2.05 14.71
C LYS A 75 -7.68 -1.74 14.78
N LEU A 76 -8.05 -0.48 14.55
CA LEU A 76 -9.44 0.00 14.59
C LEU A 76 -10.23 -0.22 13.29
N THR A 77 -9.58 -0.61 12.20
CA THR A 77 -10.18 -0.68 10.86
C THR A 77 -9.92 -2.01 10.16
N VAL A 78 -8.69 -2.25 9.68
CA VAL A 78 -8.33 -3.35 8.77
C VAL A 78 -8.19 -4.68 9.51
N TRP A 79 -7.58 -4.69 10.70
CA TRP A 79 -7.36 -5.94 11.45
C TRP A 79 -8.64 -6.60 11.95
N GLN A 80 -9.72 -5.83 12.11
CA GLN A 80 -11.02 -6.35 12.56
C GLN A 80 -11.68 -7.28 11.54
N LYS A 81 -11.29 -7.23 10.26
CA LYS A 81 -11.95 -7.98 9.16
C LYS A 81 -10.99 -8.67 8.17
N SER A 82 -9.69 -8.77 8.47
CA SER A 82 -8.75 -9.44 7.56
C SER A 82 -9.10 -10.93 7.39
N ALA A 83 -9.23 -11.40 6.14
CA ALA A 83 -9.52 -12.80 5.85
C ALA A 83 -8.32 -13.68 6.24
N ARG A 84 -8.59 -14.84 6.84
CA ARG A 84 -7.56 -15.77 7.35
C ARG A 84 -6.49 -16.13 6.30
N VAL A 85 -6.90 -16.35 5.05
CA VAL A 85 -5.98 -16.66 3.93
C VAL A 85 -4.95 -15.55 3.68
N TRP A 86 -5.32 -14.28 3.89
CA TRP A 86 -4.37 -13.16 3.76
C TRP A 86 -3.37 -13.13 4.90
N ASN A 87 -3.78 -13.47 6.10
CA ASN A 87 -2.86 -13.56 7.23
C ASN A 87 -1.83 -14.67 6.99
N GLU A 88 -2.25 -15.80 6.43
CA GLU A 88 -1.35 -16.93 6.09
C GLU A 88 -0.36 -16.60 4.96
N LEU A 89 -0.81 -15.93 3.88
CA LEU A 89 0.09 -15.51 2.79
C LEU A 89 1.07 -14.40 3.24
N ARG A 90 0.58 -13.43 4.01
CA ARG A 90 1.39 -12.36 4.58
C ARG A 90 2.49 -12.93 5.49
N ALA A 91 2.14 -13.91 6.33
CA ALA A 91 3.08 -14.63 7.17
C ALA A 91 4.19 -15.34 6.40
N LYS A 92 3.90 -15.86 5.20
CA LYS A 92 4.93 -16.53 4.37
C LYS A 92 5.93 -15.54 3.77
N LEU A 93 5.45 -14.37 3.34
CA LEU A 93 6.24 -13.41 2.58
C LEU A 93 6.94 -12.37 3.43
N GLN A 94 6.31 -12.04 4.55
CA GLN A 94 6.77 -11.07 5.53
C GLN A 94 6.64 -11.71 6.92
N PRO A 95 7.36 -12.83 7.19
CA PRO A 95 7.29 -13.53 8.47
C PRO A 95 7.61 -12.62 9.65
N GLU A 96 8.39 -11.55 9.43
CA GLU A 96 8.66 -10.50 10.38
C GLU A 96 7.40 -9.83 10.95
N LEU A 97 6.30 -9.74 10.20
CA LEU A 97 5.02 -9.20 10.68
C LEU A 97 4.35 -10.05 11.77
N LEU A 98 4.82 -11.28 12.00
CA LEU A 98 4.29 -12.17 13.03
C LEU A 98 5.11 -12.18 14.32
N ILE A 99 6.38 -11.77 14.24
CA ILE A 99 7.35 -11.91 15.34
C ILE A 99 7.82 -10.57 15.89
N ASP A 100 7.80 -9.53 15.06
CA ASP A 100 8.30 -8.21 15.43
C ASP A 100 7.15 -7.27 15.81
N ASP A 101 7.46 -6.24 16.59
CA ASP A 101 6.51 -5.15 16.81
C ASP A 101 6.19 -4.49 15.46
N PHE A 102 4.94 -4.12 15.28
CA PHE A 102 4.46 -3.57 14.03
C PHE A 102 5.20 -2.29 13.62
N ALA A 103 5.61 -1.47 14.59
CA ALA A 103 6.44 -0.29 14.37
C ALA A 103 7.78 -0.65 13.72
N ASP A 104 8.44 -1.70 14.19
CA ASP A 104 9.74 -2.15 13.67
C ASP A 104 9.61 -2.72 12.25
N VAL A 105 8.49 -3.36 11.94
CA VAL A 105 8.22 -3.84 10.59
C VAL A 105 8.04 -2.68 9.61
N LEU A 106 7.33 -1.63 10.02
CA LEU A 106 7.17 -0.44 9.20
C LEU A 106 8.47 0.27 8.91
N VAL A 107 9.30 0.46 9.95
CA VAL A 107 10.60 1.12 9.79
C VAL A 107 11.45 0.36 8.78
N ARG A 108 11.49 -0.97 8.86
CA ARG A 108 12.23 -1.78 7.89
C ARG A 108 11.59 -1.75 6.50
N HIS A 109 10.27 -1.79 6.40
CA HIS A 109 9.56 -1.69 5.13
C HIS A 109 9.88 -0.37 4.43
N ASN A 110 9.78 0.76 5.14
CA ASN A 110 10.08 2.09 4.64
C ASN A 110 11.53 2.19 4.18
N LYS A 111 12.47 1.74 5.02
CA LYS A 111 13.90 1.72 4.68
C LYS A 111 14.18 0.89 3.42
N ARG A 112 13.56 -0.28 3.29
CA ARG A 112 13.71 -1.15 2.12
C ARG A 112 13.22 -0.48 0.84
N VAL A 113 12.11 0.26 0.93
CA VAL A 113 11.56 1.03 -0.20
C VAL A 113 12.48 2.19 -0.59
N GLU A 114 13.02 2.91 0.40
CA GLU A 114 14.00 3.98 0.21
C GLU A 114 15.29 3.46 -0.44
N GLU A 115 15.81 2.31 -0.02
CA GLU A 115 17.03 1.69 -0.56
C GLU A 115 16.85 1.16 -1.99
N LEU A 116 15.64 0.71 -2.33
CA LEU A 116 15.32 0.17 -3.65
C LEU A 116 15.17 1.27 -4.72
N THR A 117 14.71 2.46 -4.32
CA THR A 117 14.22 3.47 -5.27
C THR A 117 15.22 4.61 -5.41
N PRO A 118 15.67 4.96 -6.63
CA PRO A 118 16.46 6.16 -6.86
C PRO A 118 15.76 7.42 -6.30
N ALA A 119 16.52 8.31 -5.66
CA ALA A 119 15.96 9.51 -5.03
C ALA A 119 15.17 10.40 -6.00
N SER A 120 15.51 10.42 -7.28
CA SER A 120 14.78 11.16 -8.33
C SER A 120 13.39 10.58 -8.65
N GLN A 121 13.15 9.33 -8.27
CA GLN A 121 11.89 8.60 -8.48
C GLN A 121 11.11 8.42 -7.18
N LEU A 122 11.63 8.87 -6.03
CA LEU A 122 11.01 8.67 -4.73
C LEU A 122 10.52 9.99 -4.14
N LEU A 123 9.24 10.00 -3.74
CA LEU A 123 8.72 11.01 -2.82
C LEU A 123 8.39 10.35 -1.48
N VAL A 124 9.11 10.75 -0.42
CA VAL A 124 8.69 10.46 0.96
C VAL A 124 7.72 11.56 1.37
N TYR A 125 6.45 11.17 1.53
CA TYR A 125 5.34 12.11 1.66
C TYR A 125 4.66 11.97 3.02
N LYS A 126 4.43 13.10 3.70
CA LYS A 126 3.59 13.15 4.90
C LYS A 126 2.29 13.87 4.59
N VAL A 127 1.18 13.36 5.09
CA VAL A 127 -0.13 13.97 4.86
C VAL A 127 -0.19 15.39 5.43
N GLU A 128 0.56 15.64 6.51
CA GLU A 128 0.69 16.95 7.16
C GLU A 128 1.39 18.00 6.30
N ASP A 129 2.18 17.58 5.29
CA ASP A 129 2.87 18.48 4.36
C ASP A 129 1.90 19.10 3.32
N GLY A 130 0.62 18.71 3.36
CA GLY A 130 -0.39 19.19 2.43
C GLY A 130 -0.22 18.61 1.03
N TRP A 131 -0.88 19.19 0.03
CA TRP A 131 -0.90 18.60 -1.33
C TRP A 131 0.21 19.07 -2.25
N GLU A 132 0.93 20.13 -1.89
CA GLU A 132 1.90 20.78 -2.76
C GLU A 132 3.06 19.84 -3.18
N PRO A 133 3.74 19.11 -2.27
CA PRO A 133 4.84 18.22 -2.66
C PRO A 133 4.38 17.10 -3.61
N LEU A 134 3.19 16.54 -3.34
CA LEU A 134 2.62 15.48 -4.17
C LEU A 134 2.20 16.00 -5.55
N SER A 135 1.63 17.20 -5.60
CA SER A 135 1.21 17.87 -6.83
C SER A 135 2.40 18.19 -7.73
N GLU A 136 3.49 18.73 -7.16
CA GLU A 136 4.73 18.99 -7.87
C GLU A 136 5.36 17.69 -8.39
N PHE A 137 5.46 16.69 -7.52
CA PHE A 137 6.07 15.41 -7.87
C PHE A 137 5.31 14.67 -8.99
N LEU A 138 3.97 14.70 -8.96
CA LEU A 138 3.12 14.04 -9.96
C LEU A 138 2.81 14.91 -11.19
N GLY A 139 3.02 16.23 -11.10
CA GLY A 139 2.66 17.18 -12.16
C GLY A 139 1.14 17.36 -12.31
N VAL A 140 0.38 17.30 -11.21
CA VAL A 140 -1.09 17.41 -11.21
C VAL A 140 -1.57 18.55 -10.31
N LEU A 141 -2.73 19.14 -10.61
CA LEU A 141 -3.21 20.36 -9.94
C LEU A 141 -4.20 20.14 -8.78
N SER A 142 -4.73 18.93 -8.60
CA SER A 142 -5.73 18.65 -7.56
C SER A 142 -5.66 17.20 -7.07
N ILE A 143 -5.59 17.03 -5.75
CA ILE A 143 -5.62 15.72 -5.09
C ILE A 143 -6.91 15.62 -4.24
N PRO A 144 -7.70 14.54 -4.35
CA PRO A 144 -8.89 14.35 -3.54
C PRO A 144 -8.55 14.08 -2.06
N ASN A 145 -9.28 14.71 -1.14
CA ASN A 145 -9.24 14.41 0.29
C ASN A 145 -10.45 13.54 0.67
N VAL A 146 -10.25 12.23 0.70
CA VAL A 146 -11.28 11.20 0.96
C VAL A 146 -10.73 10.13 1.91
N ASN A 147 -11.58 9.19 2.34
CA ASN A 147 -11.17 8.02 3.13
C ASN A 147 -10.58 8.33 4.52
N ASN A 148 -11.07 9.37 5.20
CA ASN A 148 -10.73 9.56 6.63
C ASN A 148 -11.41 8.50 7.51
N THR A 149 -10.89 8.33 8.74
CA THR A 149 -11.35 7.31 9.69
C THR A 149 -12.86 7.29 9.89
N ASP A 150 -13.49 8.45 10.08
CA ASP A 150 -14.93 8.52 10.33
C ASP A 150 -15.75 8.10 9.11
N THR A 151 -15.34 8.57 7.93
CA THR A 151 -16.01 8.23 6.66
C THR A 151 -15.87 6.74 6.34
N PHE A 152 -14.69 6.16 6.59
CA PHE A 152 -14.42 4.74 6.38
C PHE A 152 -15.17 3.85 7.38
N ARG A 153 -15.21 4.25 8.66
CA ARG A 153 -16.00 3.56 9.69
C ARG A 153 -17.49 3.57 9.35
N ALA A 154 -18.02 4.70 8.88
CA ALA A 154 -19.40 4.81 8.42
C ALA A 154 -19.68 3.86 7.23
N MET A 155 -18.79 3.83 6.22
CA MET A 155 -18.88 2.90 5.08
C MET A 155 -18.94 1.44 5.54
N LEU A 156 -18.09 1.06 6.51
CA LEU A 156 -18.02 -0.29 7.06
C LEU A 156 -19.12 -0.60 8.11
N LYS A 157 -20.01 0.35 8.39
CA LYS A 157 -21.06 0.28 9.42
C LYS A 157 -20.50 0.00 10.83
N LEU A 158 -19.34 0.59 11.14
CA LEU A 158 -18.72 0.55 12.46
C LEU A 158 -19.24 1.70 13.35
N PRO A 159 -19.24 1.57 14.69
CA PRO A 159 -19.64 2.66 15.59
C PRO A 159 -18.77 3.92 15.43
N ALA A 160 -19.33 5.11 15.69
CA ALA A 160 -18.53 6.34 15.74
C ALA A 160 -17.47 6.28 16.86
N LEU A 161 -16.36 6.98 16.67
CA LEU A 161 -15.39 7.21 17.76
C LEU A 161 -15.99 8.27 18.71
N LEU A 162 -15.87 8.03 20.02
CA LEU A 162 -16.28 8.97 21.07
C LEU A 162 -15.26 10.09 21.24
#